data_AF-A0A411YLA1-F1
#
_entry.id   AF-A0A411YLA1-F1
#
_cell.length_a   1.000
_cell.length_b   1.000
_cell.length_c   1.000
_cell.angle_alpha   90.00
_cell.angle_beta   90.00
_cell.angle_gamma   90.00
#
_symmetry.space_group_name_H-M   'P 1'
#
loop_
_entity.id
_entity.type
_entity.pdbx_description
1 polymer ?
#
loop_
_entity_poly.entity_id
_entity_poly.type
_entity_poly.pdbx_seq_one_letter_code
_entity_poly.pdbx_strand_id
1 'polypeptide(L)'
;MAGRSYANAYRSRGKDDLAVWLRDAAEASGGTVLSESGAGVSPMHLGIRLPGDERLGAMVYAFRSKSLGTGGRPEDEYEIQVRLMSESAWEDWEHPVGFDPAGVDATAVIGIQLDAGIGVALDPRLYDPLPMGNSVQVRHHDIAVAQEGGWHVWERGNAPGTRREARSAQGFETCIAFRSERLVDLLRFERDARELELDQALRHQAAVRAGQRPSEGLRHSLEDEWGLNAHEILDLIADRRRLGTAVKGGVAELHLERHLREHLPEARVIPLDKDAQPDFEVVVDGESLRVECKNVLSTRTDPATGAPLVELWKTRGSVPGRLYDTDAFDVVAACLYPQTHAWEFRFKRTADMPRYPDYPDKLHNFHTVDETWQPTLPGT
;
A
#
# COMPACT_ATOMS: atom_id res chain seq x y z
N MET A 1 -16.79 27.19 8.01
CA MET A 1 -15.48 26.60 7.69
C MET A 1 -14.66 26.52 8.98
N ALA A 2 -14.12 25.34 9.31
CA ALA A 2 -13.37 25.09 10.54
C ALA A 2 -11.96 25.73 10.52
N GLY A 3 -11.86 27.06 10.37
CA GLY A 3 -10.60 27.80 10.54
C GLY A 3 -9.46 27.45 9.56
N ARG A 4 -9.75 26.80 8.42
CA ARG A 4 -8.79 26.42 7.36
C ARG A 4 -8.22 27.64 6.63
N SER A 5 -7.40 28.45 7.32
CA SER A 5 -6.80 29.67 6.80
C SER A 5 -5.60 29.42 5.87
N TYR A 6 -5.20 28.16 5.69
CA TYR A 6 -4.06 27.76 4.85
C TYR A 6 -4.41 27.71 3.36
N ALA A 7 -5.69 27.79 2.99
CA ALA A 7 -6.15 27.81 1.60
C ALA A 7 -6.92 29.10 1.29
N ASN A 8 -6.65 29.67 0.12
CA ASN A 8 -7.40 30.82 -0.36
C ASN A 8 -8.82 30.42 -0.74
N ALA A 9 -9.81 31.09 -0.15
CA ALA A 9 -11.22 30.92 -0.48
C ALA A 9 -11.65 31.95 -1.53
N TYR A 10 -11.92 31.49 -2.74
CA TYR A 10 -12.43 32.27 -3.85
C TYR A 10 -13.95 32.22 -3.86
N ARG A 11 -14.61 33.37 -4.05
CA ARG A 11 -16.06 33.38 -4.34
C ARG A 11 -16.28 32.90 -5.77
N SER A 12 -16.96 31.77 -5.93
CA SER A 12 -17.31 31.20 -7.23
C SER A 12 -18.80 31.35 -7.54
N ARG A 13 -19.14 31.36 -8.82
CA ARG A 13 -20.52 31.31 -9.33
C ARG A 13 -20.65 30.24 -10.40
N GLY A 14 -21.83 29.65 -10.54
CA GLY A 14 -22.12 28.69 -11.60
C GLY A 14 -21.34 27.37 -11.47
N LYS A 15 -21.13 26.91 -10.23
CA LYS A 15 -20.46 25.64 -9.92
C LYS A 15 -21.38 24.65 -9.18
N ASP A 16 -22.68 24.89 -9.20
CA ASP A 16 -23.67 24.08 -8.48
C ASP A 16 -23.63 22.62 -8.92
N ASP A 17 -23.55 22.39 -10.23
CA ASP A 17 -23.34 21.07 -10.83
C ASP A 17 -22.04 20.38 -10.41
N LEU A 18 -20.92 21.10 -10.29
CA LEU A 18 -19.65 20.53 -9.83
C LEU A 18 -19.74 20.14 -8.35
N ALA A 19 -20.41 20.96 -7.53
CA ALA A 19 -20.62 20.66 -6.11
C ALA A 19 -21.51 19.42 -5.94
N VAL A 20 -22.61 19.34 -6.71
CA VAL A 20 -23.47 18.16 -6.75
C VAL A 20 -22.69 16.93 -7.21
N TRP A 21 -21.94 17.02 -8.31
CA TRP A 21 -21.14 15.90 -8.79
C TRP A 21 -20.15 15.39 -7.75
N LEU A 22 -19.46 16.28 -7.04
CA LEU A 22 -18.51 15.90 -6.00
C LEU A 22 -19.18 15.23 -4.78
N ARG A 23 -20.35 15.72 -4.38
CA ARG A 23 -21.15 15.09 -3.32
C ARG A 23 -21.57 13.69 -3.74
N ASP A 24 -22.19 13.58 -4.90
CA ASP A 24 -22.72 12.33 -5.44
C ASP A 24 -21.58 11.32 -5.67
N ALA A 25 -20.42 11.78 -6.13
CA ALA A 25 -19.23 10.96 -6.29
C ALA A 25 -18.68 10.46 -4.95
N ALA A 26 -18.67 11.29 -3.89
CA ALA A 26 -18.28 10.86 -2.56
C ALA A 26 -19.23 9.80 -2.00
N GLU A 27 -20.54 9.95 -2.23
CA GLU A 27 -21.55 8.95 -1.85
C GLU A 27 -21.44 7.66 -2.66
N ALA A 28 -21.28 7.76 -3.98
CA ALA A 28 -21.08 6.62 -4.88
C ALA A 28 -19.79 5.85 -4.57
N SER A 29 -18.78 6.51 -4.00
CA SER A 29 -17.54 5.89 -3.52
C SER A 29 -17.70 5.18 -2.16
N GLY A 30 -18.93 5.05 -1.64
CA GLY A 30 -19.23 4.40 -0.37
C GLY A 30 -19.11 5.32 0.86
N GLY A 31 -18.94 6.62 0.66
CA GLY A 31 -18.89 7.61 1.73
C GLY A 31 -20.25 8.17 2.13
N THR A 32 -20.29 8.84 3.28
CA THR A 32 -21.39 9.71 3.70
C THR A 32 -20.85 11.13 3.84
N VAL A 33 -21.40 12.09 3.09
CA VAL A 33 -21.01 13.50 3.22
C VAL A 33 -21.60 14.08 4.51
N LEU A 34 -20.73 14.43 5.46
CA LEU A 34 -21.08 15.03 6.75
C LEU A 34 -21.17 16.56 6.67
N SER A 35 -20.36 17.17 5.80
CA SER A 35 -20.31 18.62 5.64
C SER A 35 -19.76 18.99 4.26
N GLU A 36 -20.21 20.12 3.72
CA GLU A 36 -19.67 20.69 2.49
C GLU A 36 -19.67 22.23 2.54
N SER A 37 -18.79 22.87 1.76
CA SER A 37 -18.75 24.35 1.66
C SER A 37 -19.80 24.95 0.70
N GLY A 38 -20.46 24.12 -0.11
CA GLY A 38 -21.35 24.55 -1.20
C GLY A 38 -20.63 25.16 -2.41
N ALA A 39 -21.38 25.45 -3.47
CA ALA A 39 -20.86 25.90 -4.77
C ALA A 39 -20.37 27.35 -4.84
N GLY A 40 -20.71 28.17 -3.83
CA GLY A 40 -20.35 29.58 -3.76
C GLY A 40 -18.88 29.85 -3.41
N VAL A 41 -18.11 28.81 -3.06
CA VAL A 41 -16.71 28.92 -2.66
C VAL A 41 -15.87 27.88 -3.40
N SER A 42 -14.67 28.27 -3.83
CA SER A 42 -13.61 27.38 -4.30
C SER A 42 -12.34 27.60 -3.46
N PRO A 43 -11.54 26.57 -3.13
CA PRO A 43 -11.83 25.15 -3.35
C PRO A 43 -13.07 24.70 -2.57
N MET A 44 -13.74 23.67 -3.10
CA MET A 44 -14.88 23.06 -2.43
C MET A 44 -14.37 22.13 -1.35
N HIS A 45 -14.92 22.25 -0.15
CA HIS A 45 -14.55 21.39 0.97
C HIS A 45 -15.61 20.33 1.17
N LEU A 46 -15.17 19.10 1.42
CA LEU A 46 -16.01 17.98 1.84
C LEU A 46 -15.48 17.40 3.14
N GLY A 47 -16.37 17.07 4.06
CA GLY A 47 -16.09 16.17 5.16
C GLY A 47 -16.84 14.87 4.93
N ILE A 48 -16.12 13.78 4.75
CA ILE A 48 -16.65 12.47 4.35
C ILE A 48 -16.42 11.50 5.51
N ARG A 49 -17.43 10.69 5.82
CA ARG A 49 -17.28 9.51 6.67
C ARG A 49 -17.35 8.27 5.81
N LEU A 50 -16.38 7.39 5.95
CA LEU A 50 -16.29 6.11 5.26
C LEU A 50 -16.73 4.97 6.19
N PRO A 51 -16.93 3.73 5.69
CA PRO A 51 -17.15 2.56 6.53
C PRO A 51 -16.02 2.40 7.57
N GLY A 52 -16.35 1.87 8.75
CA GLY A 52 -15.38 1.78 9.86
C GLY A 52 -15.15 3.09 10.63
N ASP A 53 -15.99 4.11 10.43
CA ASP A 53 -15.89 5.45 11.05
C ASP A 53 -14.62 6.24 10.68
N GLU A 54 -13.91 5.83 9.62
CA GLU A 54 -12.84 6.64 9.03
C GLU A 54 -13.41 7.98 8.55
N ARG A 55 -12.66 9.06 8.81
CA ARG A 55 -13.01 10.41 8.40
C ARG A 55 -11.98 10.94 7.42
N LEU A 56 -12.48 11.44 6.30
CA LEU A 56 -11.67 12.03 5.25
C LEU A 56 -12.14 13.47 5.02
N GLY A 57 -11.22 14.40 5.20
CA GLY A 57 -11.39 15.77 4.73
C GLY A 57 -10.89 15.90 3.31
N ALA A 58 -11.58 16.66 2.47
CA ALA A 58 -11.15 16.92 1.10
C ALA A 58 -11.30 18.39 0.75
N MET A 59 -10.31 18.92 0.04
CA MET A 59 -10.27 20.25 -0.53
C MET A 59 -10.05 20.13 -2.03
N VAL A 60 -11.11 20.40 -2.79
CA VAL A 60 -11.17 20.10 -4.23
C VAL A 60 -11.25 21.39 -5.04
N TYR A 61 -10.22 21.66 -5.82
CA TYR A 61 -10.20 22.67 -6.87
C TYR A 61 -10.86 22.09 -8.11
N ALA A 62 -12.19 22.23 -8.19
CA ALA A 62 -13.00 21.70 -9.27
C ALA A 62 -13.16 22.68 -10.44
N PHE A 63 -12.92 22.17 -11.64
CA PHE A 63 -13.06 22.88 -12.91
C PHE A 63 -13.97 22.09 -13.84
N ARG A 64 -14.72 22.79 -14.67
CA ARG A 64 -15.52 22.13 -15.71
C ARG A 64 -14.63 21.77 -16.87
N SER A 65 -14.75 20.55 -17.35
CA SER A 65 -14.21 20.12 -18.64
C SER A 65 -15.30 20.26 -19.71
N LYS A 66 -14.94 20.70 -20.92
CA LYS A 66 -15.88 20.82 -22.06
C LYS A 66 -15.31 20.15 -23.30
N SER A 67 -16.15 19.51 -24.11
CA SER A 67 -15.75 19.07 -25.45
C SER A 67 -15.54 20.29 -26.34
N LEU A 68 -14.44 20.30 -27.10
CA LEU A 68 -14.16 21.36 -28.06
C LEU A 68 -14.91 21.08 -29.37
N GLY A 69 -16.01 21.80 -29.59
CA GLY A 69 -16.73 21.76 -30.87
C GLY A 69 -15.88 22.30 -32.03
N THR A 70 -16.01 21.63 -33.19
CA THR A 70 -15.36 21.85 -34.49
C THR A 70 -15.10 23.32 -34.84
N GLY A 71 -13.87 23.77 -34.61
CA GLY A 71 -13.38 25.11 -34.94
C GLY A 71 -11.88 25.11 -35.23
N GLY A 72 -11.42 24.16 -36.05
CA GLY A 72 -10.01 24.02 -36.45
C GLY A 72 -9.08 23.42 -35.39
N ARG A 73 -9.64 22.86 -34.31
CA ARG A 73 -8.92 22.07 -33.28
C ARG A 73 -9.27 20.59 -33.41
N PRO A 74 -8.41 19.67 -32.93
CA PRO A 74 -8.68 18.24 -32.97
C PRO A 74 -10.04 17.90 -32.31
N GLU A 75 -10.86 17.10 -33.00
CA GLU A 75 -12.20 16.71 -32.52
C GLU A 75 -12.16 15.71 -31.35
N ASP A 76 -10.96 15.27 -30.96
CA ASP A 76 -10.70 14.24 -29.97
C ASP A 76 -10.19 14.80 -28.63
N GLU A 77 -10.45 16.06 -28.30
CA GLU A 77 -9.98 16.69 -27.06
C GLU A 77 -11.08 17.37 -26.23
N TYR A 78 -10.99 17.15 -24.93
CA TYR A 78 -11.69 17.88 -23.89
C TYR A 78 -10.77 18.94 -23.28
N GLU A 79 -11.33 20.12 -23.04
CA GLU A 79 -10.63 21.25 -22.43
C GLU A 79 -11.05 21.43 -20.97
N ILE A 80 -10.09 21.37 -20.05
CA ILE A 80 -10.25 21.79 -18.65
C ILE A 80 -9.69 23.20 -18.51
N GLN A 81 -10.57 24.17 -18.27
CA GLN A 81 -10.17 25.55 -18.13
C GLN A 81 -9.99 25.94 -16.65
N VAL A 82 -8.75 26.28 -16.25
CA VAL A 82 -8.40 26.62 -14.87
C VAL A 82 -8.86 28.03 -14.55
N ARG A 83 -10.09 28.17 -14.03
CA ARG A 83 -10.71 29.46 -13.66
C ARG A 83 -11.51 29.33 -12.37
N LEU A 84 -11.22 30.18 -11.39
CA LEU A 84 -11.98 30.29 -10.13
C LEU A 84 -12.72 31.63 -9.97
N MET A 85 -12.29 32.67 -10.69
CA MET A 85 -12.82 34.03 -10.61
C MET A 85 -12.71 34.76 -11.97
N SER A 86 -13.19 36.00 -12.05
CA SER A 86 -13.12 36.82 -13.27
C SER A 86 -11.68 37.15 -13.67
N GLU A 87 -11.45 37.27 -14.98
CA GLU A 87 -10.15 37.59 -15.59
C GLU A 87 -9.47 38.83 -14.99
N SER A 88 -10.25 39.87 -14.68
CA SER A 88 -9.76 41.13 -14.14
C SER A 88 -9.07 41.02 -12.78
N ALA A 89 -9.12 39.86 -12.11
CA ALA A 89 -8.58 39.65 -10.77
C ALA A 89 -7.45 38.60 -10.74
N TRP A 90 -7.01 38.10 -11.90
CA TRP A 90 -5.95 37.09 -12.00
C TRP A 90 -4.55 37.69 -11.86
N GLU A 91 -4.35 38.94 -12.30
CA GLU A 91 -3.02 39.58 -12.31
C GLU A 91 -2.68 40.24 -10.98
N ASP A 92 -3.65 40.35 -10.06
CA ASP A 92 -3.50 41.10 -8.82
C ASP A 92 -2.63 40.38 -7.77
N TRP A 93 -2.47 39.04 -7.87
CA TRP A 93 -1.75 38.23 -6.89
C TRP A 93 -1.56 36.77 -7.35
N GLU A 94 -0.61 36.06 -6.73
CA GLU A 94 -0.45 34.61 -6.93
C GLU A 94 -1.63 33.82 -6.34
N HIS A 95 -1.90 32.66 -6.92
CA HIS A 95 -3.04 31.82 -6.55
C HIS A 95 -2.57 30.45 -6.02
N PRO A 96 -1.96 30.39 -4.82
CA PRO A 96 -1.43 29.15 -4.30
C PRO A 96 -2.53 28.10 -4.09
N VAL A 97 -2.17 26.85 -4.33
CA VAL A 97 -2.95 25.69 -3.93
C VAL A 97 -2.76 25.53 -2.42
N GLY A 98 -3.87 25.43 -1.69
CA GLY A 98 -3.80 25.16 -0.26
C GLY A 98 -3.36 23.72 -0.03
N PHE A 99 -2.52 23.49 0.98
CA PHE A 99 -2.19 22.16 1.48
C PHE A 99 -2.36 22.17 3.00
N ASP A 100 -3.06 21.18 3.54
CA ASP A 100 -3.23 21.08 4.98
C ASP A 100 -1.90 20.67 5.65
N PRO A 101 -1.32 21.52 6.51
CA PRO A 101 -0.07 21.19 7.19
C PRO A 101 -0.20 20.02 8.17
N ALA A 102 -1.42 19.68 8.60
CA ALA A 102 -1.66 18.54 9.49
C ALA A 102 -1.86 17.21 8.74
N GLY A 103 -1.96 17.23 7.40
CA GLY A 103 -2.16 16.03 6.59
C GLY A 103 -3.54 15.37 6.74
N VAL A 104 -4.52 16.07 7.31
CA VAL A 104 -5.88 15.56 7.53
C VAL A 104 -6.73 15.71 6.27
N ASP A 105 -6.65 16.88 5.62
CA ASP A 105 -7.41 17.15 4.40
C ASP A 105 -6.60 16.78 3.14
N ALA A 106 -7.17 15.91 2.30
CA ALA A 106 -6.63 15.63 0.97
C ALA A 106 -6.88 16.83 0.04
N THR A 107 -5.86 17.23 -0.72
CA THR A 107 -5.98 18.32 -1.70
C THR A 107 -6.02 17.72 -3.11
N ALA A 108 -7.02 18.12 -3.91
CA ALA A 108 -7.15 17.64 -5.29
C ALA A 108 -7.45 18.78 -6.26
N VAL A 109 -6.90 18.68 -7.48
CA VAL A 109 -7.17 19.57 -8.62
C VAL A 109 -7.85 18.73 -9.70
N ILE A 110 -9.14 18.98 -9.97
CA ILE A 110 -9.96 18.07 -10.77
C ILE A 110 -10.69 18.83 -11.87
N GLY A 111 -10.52 18.39 -13.12
CA GLY A 111 -11.41 18.71 -14.23
C GLY A 111 -12.54 17.70 -14.34
N ILE A 112 -13.80 18.13 -14.36
CA ILE A 112 -14.98 17.25 -14.37
C ILE A 112 -15.67 17.33 -15.72
N GLN A 113 -15.72 16.20 -16.44
CA GLN A 113 -16.58 15.97 -17.60
C GLN A 113 -17.94 15.46 -17.11
N LEU A 114 -18.89 16.37 -16.93
CA LEU A 114 -20.20 16.05 -16.36
C LEU A 114 -20.99 15.07 -17.24
N ASP A 115 -20.97 15.26 -18.56
CA ASP A 115 -21.72 14.40 -19.50
C ASP A 115 -21.18 12.97 -19.52
N ALA A 116 -19.87 12.81 -19.29
CA ALA A 116 -19.20 11.52 -19.25
C ALA A 116 -19.23 10.85 -17.86
N GLY A 117 -19.56 11.62 -16.80
CA GLY A 117 -19.43 11.17 -15.41
C GLY A 117 -17.98 10.94 -14.95
N ILE A 118 -17.01 11.61 -15.59
CA ILE A 118 -15.57 11.39 -15.36
C ILE A 118 -14.92 12.62 -14.72
N GLY A 119 -14.13 12.37 -13.69
CA GLY A 119 -13.15 13.33 -13.18
C GLY A 119 -11.77 13.08 -13.78
N VAL A 120 -11.00 14.14 -13.99
CA VAL A 120 -9.59 14.11 -14.39
C VAL A 120 -8.79 14.85 -13.34
N ALA A 121 -8.02 14.10 -12.54
CA ALA A 121 -7.11 14.64 -11.55
C ALA A 121 -5.79 15.07 -12.18
N LEU A 122 -5.35 16.26 -11.80
CA LEU A 122 -4.07 16.87 -12.14
C LEU A 122 -3.21 16.89 -10.87
N ASP A 123 -1.89 16.90 -11.00
CA ASP A 123 -1.02 16.93 -9.82
C ASP A 123 -1.12 18.29 -9.10
N PRO A 124 -1.65 18.35 -7.86
CA PRO A 124 -1.80 19.62 -7.15
C PRO A 124 -0.49 20.39 -6.96
N ARG A 125 0.66 19.71 -6.85
CA ARG A 125 1.99 20.34 -6.69
C ARG A 125 2.42 21.04 -7.97
N LEU A 126 2.14 20.45 -9.14
CA LEU A 126 2.46 21.08 -10.43
C LEU A 126 1.52 22.25 -10.75
N TYR A 127 0.39 22.32 -10.05
CA TYR A 127 -0.60 23.39 -10.18
C TYR A 127 -0.54 24.38 -9.02
N ASP A 128 0.54 24.35 -8.23
CA ASP A 128 0.85 25.37 -7.24
C ASP A 128 1.98 26.29 -7.75
N PRO A 129 1.71 27.59 -8.01
CA PRO A 129 0.40 28.25 -7.95
C PRO A 129 -0.51 27.90 -9.14
N LEU A 130 -1.81 28.10 -8.95
CA LEU A 130 -2.83 27.81 -9.95
C LEU A 130 -2.65 28.69 -11.18
N PRO A 131 -2.54 28.09 -12.37
CA PRO A 131 -2.39 28.86 -13.59
C PRO A 131 -3.73 29.37 -14.11
N MET A 132 -4.26 30.43 -13.48
CA MET A 132 -5.52 31.01 -13.89
C MET A 132 -5.51 31.39 -15.38
N GLY A 133 -6.60 31.01 -16.06
CA GLY A 133 -6.78 31.24 -17.49
C GLY A 133 -6.18 30.19 -18.40
N ASN A 134 -5.31 29.31 -17.89
CA ASN A 134 -4.74 28.23 -18.70
C ASN A 134 -5.74 27.11 -18.90
N SER A 135 -5.61 26.45 -20.04
CA SER A 135 -6.35 25.26 -20.40
C SER A 135 -5.46 24.03 -20.39
N VAL A 136 -6.00 22.92 -19.93
CA VAL A 136 -5.41 21.59 -20.00
C VAL A 136 -6.22 20.77 -20.99
N GLN A 137 -5.57 20.19 -21.99
CA GLN A 137 -6.23 19.33 -22.97
C GLN A 137 -6.10 17.87 -22.56
N VAL A 138 -7.19 17.12 -22.69
CA VAL A 138 -7.31 15.70 -22.36
C VAL A 138 -7.92 14.99 -23.56
N ARG A 139 -7.37 13.85 -23.98
CA ARG A 139 -7.89 13.15 -25.15
C ARG A 139 -9.18 12.40 -24.82
N HIS A 140 -10.06 12.29 -25.81
CA HIS A 140 -11.28 11.49 -25.73
C HIS A 140 -10.97 10.02 -25.40
N HIS A 141 -9.86 9.49 -25.91
CA HIS A 141 -9.41 8.13 -25.62
C HIS A 141 -9.20 7.91 -24.12
N ASP A 142 -8.51 8.83 -23.43
CA ASP A 142 -8.22 8.68 -21.99
C ASP A 142 -9.50 8.70 -21.15
N ILE A 143 -10.48 9.52 -21.55
CA ILE A 143 -11.81 9.54 -20.93
C ILE A 143 -12.55 8.22 -21.19
N ALA A 144 -12.53 7.72 -22.42
CA ALA A 144 -13.20 6.47 -22.79
C ALA A 144 -12.63 5.27 -22.02
N VAL A 145 -11.30 5.16 -21.90
CA VAL A 145 -10.65 4.10 -21.11
C VAL A 145 -11.08 4.17 -19.64
N ALA A 146 -11.15 5.37 -19.05
CA ALA A 146 -11.64 5.53 -17.69
C ALA A 146 -13.14 5.21 -17.54
N GLN A 147 -13.98 5.48 -18.54
CA GLN A 147 -15.39 5.10 -18.52
C GLN A 147 -15.59 3.58 -18.50
N GLU A 148 -14.77 2.86 -19.27
CA GLU A 148 -14.80 1.40 -19.35
C GLU A 148 -14.19 0.74 -18.11
N GLY A 149 -13.00 1.18 -17.68
CA GLY A 149 -12.22 0.57 -16.61
C GLY A 149 -12.39 1.19 -15.22
N GLY A 150 -13.07 2.33 -15.12
CA GLY A 150 -13.26 3.09 -13.88
C GLY A 150 -12.07 3.94 -13.44
N TRP A 151 -10.87 3.64 -13.92
CA TRP A 151 -9.63 4.36 -13.60
C TRP A 151 -8.63 4.20 -14.73
N HIS A 152 -7.99 5.30 -15.13
CA HIS A 152 -6.99 5.34 -16.17
C HIS A 152 -5.88 6.32 -15.79
N VAL A 153 -4.63 5.94 -16.04
CA VAL A 153 -3.45 6.74 -15.72
C VAL A 153 -2.62 6.88 -16.97
N TRP A 154 -2.15 8.09 -17.25
CA TRP A 154 -1.25 8.34 -18.38
C TRP A 154 -0.28 9.48 -18.07
N GLU A 155 0.76 9.56 -18.89
CA GLU A 155 1.74 10.63 -18.88
C GLU A 155 1.36 11.70 -19.90
N ARG A 156 1.28 12.95 -19.45
CA ARG A 156 1.08 14.11 -20.30
C ARG A 156 2.39 14.87 -20.43
N GLY A 157 2.86 15.07 -21.67
CA GLY A 157 4.04 15.88 -21.94
C GLY A 157 3.91 17.28 -21.33
N ASN A 158 4.93 17.70 -20.61
CA ASN A 158 5.05 19.00 -19.94
C ASN A 158 6.32 19.69 -20.43
N ALA A 159 6.54 19.64 -21.74
CA ALA A 159 7.70 20.26 -22.37
C ALA A 159 7.62 21.78 -22.24
N PRO A 160 8.74 22.46 -21.94
CA PRO A 160 8.77 23.91 -21.90
C PRO A 160 8.47 24.45 -23.30
N GLY A 161 7.60 25.45 -23.36
CA GLY A 161 7.32 26.19 -24.59
C GLY A 161 8.23 27.43 -24.70
N THR A 162 8.17 28.14 -25.82
CA THR A 162 8.89 29.42 -26.00
C THR A 162 8.48 30.53 -25.00
N ARG A 163 7.39 30.32 -24.25
CA ARG A 163 6.84 31.27 -23.27
C ARG A 163 6.68 30.68 -21.87
N ARG A 164 7.03 29.41 -21.62
CA ARG A 164 6.74 28.73 -20.35
C ARG A 164 7.83 27.73 -19.99
N GLU A 165 8.28 27.78 -18.74
CA GLU A 165 9.10 26.74 -18.14
C GLU A 165 8.28 25.45 -17.95
N ALA A 166 8.97 24.31 -17.90
CA ALA A 166 8.35 23.03 -17.61
C ALA A 166 7.87 23.01 -16.15
N ARG A 167 6.63 22.59 -15.88
CA ARG A 167 6.16 22.51 -14.47
C ARG A 167 6.80 21.35 -13.72
N SER A 168 7.25 20.33 -14.44
CA SER A 168 7.90 19.14 -13.89
C SER A 168 9.34 19.07 -14.38
N ALA A 169 10.27 18.77 -13.46
CA ALA A 169 11.67 18.53 -13.78
C ALA A 169 11.88 17.33 -14.72
N GLN A 170 10.94 16.38 -14.71
CA GLN A 170 10.98 15.17 -15.54
C GLN A 170 10.35 15.37 -16.92
N GLY A 171 9.78 16.55 -17.21
CA GLY A 171 9.23 16.90 -18.53
C GLY A 171 7.87 16.28 -18.85
N PHE A 172 7.24 15.58 -17.90
CA PHE A 172 5.87 15.08 -18.00
C PHE A 172 5.09 15.30 -16.69
N GLU A 173 3.78 15.15 -16.75
CA GLU A 173 2.84 15.14 -15.63
C GLU A 173 2.06 13.83 -15.64
N THR A 174 1.84 13.24 -14.46
CA THR A 174 0.90 12.13 -14.29
C THR A 174 -0.53 12.67 -14.20
N CYS A 175 -1.39 12.26 -15.12
CA CYS A 175 -2.82 12.54 -15.09
C CYS A 175 -3.61 11.27 -14.77
N ILE A 176 -4.75 11.43 -14.10
CA ILE A 176 -5.61 10.32 -13.69
C ILE A 176 -7.05 10.64 -14.10
N ALA A 177 -7.67 9.79 -14.90
CA ALA A 177 -9.09 9.86 -15.18
C ALA A 177 -9.82 8.76 -14.39
N PHE A 178 -10.95 9.10 -13.79
CA PHE A 178 -11.65 8.22 -12.87
C PHE A 178 -13.16 8.44 -12.93
N ARG A 179 -13.94 7.38 -12.72
CA ARG A 179 -15.39 7.47 -12.55
C ARG A 179 -15.75 8.01 -11.18
N SER A 180 -16.93 8.62 -11.06
CA SER A 180 -17.42 9.20 -9.81
C SER A 180 -17.29 8.29 -8.59
N GLU A 181 -17.52 6.98 -8.73
CA GLU A 181 -17.39 6.00 -7.64
C GLU A 181 -15.95 5.73 -7.18
N ARG A 182 -14.94 6.35 -7.79
CA ARG A 182 -13.52 6.24 -7.41
C ARG A 182 -12.98 7.52 -6.75
N LEU A 183 -13.84 8.50 -6.43
CA LEU A 183 -13.40 9.78 -5.85
C LEU A 183 -12.65 9.58 -4.53
N VAL A 184 -13.13 8.70 -3.65
CA VAL A 184 -12.45 8.42 -2.37
C VAL A 184 -11.07 7.81 -2.58
N ASP A 185 -10.93 6.91 -3.56
CA ASP A 185 -9.62 6.31 -3.90
C ASP A 185 -8.64 7.36 -4.39
N LEU A 186 -9.10 8.29 -5.24
CA LEU A 186 -8.30 9.44 -5.65
C LEU A 186 -7.85 10.28 -4.45
N LEU A 187 -8.77 10.62 -3.54
CA LEU A 187 -8.45 11.47 -2.40
C LEU A 187 -7.44 10.82 -1.45
N ARG A 188 -7.56 9.51 -1.22
CA ARG A 188 -6.55 8.75 -0.46
C ARG A 188 -5.20 8.75 -1.18
N PHE A 189 -5.21 8.47 -2.48
CA PHE A 189 -4.01 8.56 -3.31
C PHE A 189 -3.33 9.93 -3.24
N GLU A 190 -4.08 11.04 -3.32
CA GLU A 190 -3.50 12.39 -3.25
C GLU A 190 -2.89 12.69 -1.89
N ARG A 191 -3.53 12.23 -0.81
CA ARG A 191 -2.98 12.36 0.54
C ARG A 191 -1.65 11.63 0.66
N ASP A 192 -1.61 10.36 0.24
CA ASP A 192 -0.41 9.51 0.33
C ASP A 192 0.70 10.03 -0.59
N ALA A 193 0.37 10.44 -1.82
CA ALA A 193 1.32 11.00 -2.77
C ALA A 193 1.97 12.29 -2.26
N ARG A 194 1.21 13.11 -1.51
CA ARG A 194 1.75 14.32 -0.89
C ARG A 194 2.66 14.00 0.30
N GLU A 195 2.24 13.09 1.17
CA GLU A 195 3.01 12.69 2.36
C GLU A 195 4.36 12.07 1.98
N LEU A 196 4.37 11.24 0.93
CA LEU A 196 5.57 10.60 0.41
C LEU A 196 6.37 11.48 -0.57
N GLU A 197 5.89 12.69 -0.84
CA GLU A 197 6.48 13.66 -1.76
C GLU A 197 6.81 13.10 -3.16
N LEU A 198 5.97 12.21 -3.67
CA LEU A 198 6.25 11.45 -4.90
C LEU A 198 6.59 12.38 -6.08
N ASP A 199 7.64 12.03 -6.82
CA ASP A 199 7.92 12.61 -8.14
C ASP A 199 6.96 12.03 -9.20
N GLN A 200 7.03 12.49 -10.46
CA GLN A 200 6.03 12.08 -11.47
C GLN A 200 6.14 10.60 -11.83
N ALA A 201 7.35 10.03 -11.84
CA ALA A 201 7.55 8.61 -12.14
C ALA A 201 6.95 7.72 -11.04
N LEU A 202 7.23 8.04 -9.77
CA LEU A 202 6.69 7.30 -8.62
C LEU A 202 5.18 7.53 -8.47
N ARG A 203 4.71 8.75 -8.73
CA ARG A 203 3.29 9.11 -8.74
C ARG A 203 2.53 8.29 -9.79
N HIS A 204 3.07 8.14 -11.01
CA HIS A 204 2.48 7.29 -12.04
C HIS A 204 2.34 5.84 -11.58
N GLN A 205 3.40 5.24 -11.04
CA GLN A 205 3.36 3.86 -10.54
C GLN A 205 2.38 3.69 -9.37
N ALA A 206 2.32 4.65 -8.44
CA ALA A 206 1.38 4.64 -7.34
C ALA A 206 -0.07 4.79 -7.82
N ALA A 207 -0.33 5.67 -8.80
CA ALA A 207 -1.65 5.86 -9.40
C ALA A 207 -2.13 4.61 -10.15
N VAL A 208 -1.25 3.91 -10.87
CA VAL A 208 -1.58 2.63 -11.53
C VAL A 208 -1.99 1.59 -10.49
N ARG A 209 -1.26 1.50 -9.36
CA ARG A 209 -1.61 0.60 -8.26
C ARG A 209 -2.92 0.99 -7.57
N ALA A 210 -3.19 2.28 -7.36
CA ALA A 210 -4.47 2.75 -6.83
C ALA A 210 -5.65 2.44 -7.79
N GLY A 211 -5.38 2.41 -9.10
CA GLY A 211 -6.34 2.06 -10.13
C GLY A 211 -6.74 0.59 -10.13
N GLN A 212 -5.84 -0.29 -9.72
CA GLN A 212 -6.13 -1.70 -9.48
C GLN A 212 -7.07 -1.77 -8.27
N ARG A 213 -8.38 -1.85 -8.51
CA ARG A 213 -9.33 -2.20 -7.45
C ARG A 213 -8.77 -3.44 -6.76
N PRO A 214 -8.54 -3.44 -5.43
CA PRO A 214 -8.54 -4.72 -4.73
C PRO A 214 -9.88 -5.34 -5.10
N SER A 215 -9.84 -6.47 -5.80
CA SER A 215 -10.99 -7.06 -6.49
C SER A 215 -12.26 -6.86 -5.67
N GLU A 216 -13.16 -5.99 -6.13
CA GLU A 216 -14.52 -5.92 -5.59
C GLU A 216 -15.10 -7.32 -5.72
N GLY A 217 -15.20 -8.05 -4.60
CA GLY A 217 -15.87 -9.35 -4.56
C GLY A 217 -15.10 -10.49 -3.92
N LEU A 218 -13.82 -10.36 -3.58
CA LEU A 218 -13.18 -11.30 -2.67
C LEU A 218 -12.40 -10.49 -1.64
N ARG A 219 -13.15 -9.90 -0.70
CA ARG A 219 -12.64 -9.80 0.67
C ARG A 219 -12.05 -11.16 1.00
N HIS A 220 -10.85 -11.18 1.56
CA HIS A 220 -10.29 -12.44 2.00
C HIS A 220 -11.32 -13.11 2.91
N SER A 221 -11.49 -14.43 2.86
CA SER A 221 -12.52 -15.10 3.66
C SER A 221 -12.45 -14.73 5.15
N LEU A 222 -11.24 -14.44 5.64
CA LEU A 222 -10.99 -13.93 7.00
C LEU A 222 -11.51 -12.50 7.24
N GLU A 223 -11.46 -11.61 6.25
CA GLU A 223 -12.03 -10.26 6.37
C GLU A 223 -13.55 -10.32 6.53
N ASP A 224 -14.20 -11.22 5.78
CA ASP A 224 -15.64 -11.48 5.90
C ASP A 224 -15.99 -12.19 7.22
N GLU A 225 -15.24 -13.22 7.59
CA GLU A 225 -15.48 -14.00 8.80
C GLU A 225 -15.33 -13.15 10.07
N TRP A 226 -14.34 -12.25 10.11
CA TRP A 226 -14.03 -11.46 11.30
C TRP A 226 -14.68 -10.08 11.28
N GLY A 227 -15.25 -9.65 10.16
CA GLY A 227 -15.84 -8.33 10.00
C GLY A 227 -14.82 -7.19 10.14
N LEU A 228 -13.55 -7.48 9.85
CA LEU A 228 -12.42 -6.54 9.90
C LEU A 228 -11.80 -6.46 8.51
N ASN A 229 -11.38 -5.28 8.08
CA ASN A 229 -10.60 -5.17 6.85
C ASN A 229 -9.14 -5.61 7.06
N ALA A 230 -8.41 -5.85 5.97
CA ALA A 230 -7.03 -6.31 6.02
C ALA A 230 -6.10 -5.44 6.88
N HIS A 231 -6.27 -4.11 6.87
CA HIS A 231 -5.45 -3.22 7.71
C HIS A 231 -5.77 -3.42 9.19
N GLU A 232 -7.04 -3.49 9.57
CA GLU A 232 -7.46 -3.75 10.95
C GLU A 232 -6.95 -5.11 11.46
N ILE A 233 -6.92 -6.12 10.59
CA ILE A 233 -6.34 -7.44 10.90
C ILE A 233 -4.83 -7.33 11.12
N LEU A 234 -4.11 -6.62 10.25
CA LEU A 234 -2.67 -6.44 10.38
C LEU A 234 -2.30 -5.62 11.63
N ASP A 235 -3.06 -4.58 11.95
CA ASP A 235 -2.90 -3.78 13.17
C ASP A 235 -3.16 -4.65 14.41
N LEU A 236 -4.20 -5.48 14.40
CA LEU A 236 -4.46 -6.43 15.47
C LEU A 236 -3.29 -7.41 15.66
N ILE A 237 -2.68 -7.91 14.58
CA ILE A 237 -1.51 -8.79 14.65
C ILE A 237 -0.30 -8.04 15.22
N ALA A 238 -0.08 -6.79 14.80
CA ALA A 238 1.03 -5.95 15.26
C ALA A 238 0.93 -5.62 16.76
N ASP A 239 -0.25 -5.26 17.23
CA ASP A 239 -0.49 -4.84 18.62
C ASP A 239 -0.49 -6.02 19.61
N ARG A 240 -0.82 -7.23 19.13
CA ARG A 240 -0.95 -8.41 19.99
C ARG A 240 0.30 -9.28 19.88
N ARG A 241 1.22 -9.12 20.84
CA ARG A 241 2.51 -9.86 20.90
C ARG A 241 2.42 -11.35 20.56
N ARG A 242 1.43 -12.08 21.12
CA ARG A 242 1.27 -13.52 20.89
C ARG A 242 0.88 -13.85 19.44
N LEU A 243 0.01 -13.05 18.83
CA LEU A 243 -0.38 -13.20 17.42
C LEU A 243 0.81 -12.85 16.52
N GLY A 244 1.50 -11.73 16.80
CA GLY A 244 2.71 -11.36 16.08
C GLY A 244 3.80 -12.45 16.12
N THR A 245 4.02 -13.12 17.26
CA THR A 245 4.95 -14.26 17.35
C THR A 245 4.51 -15.44 16.49
N ALA A 246 3.22 -15.80 16.50
CA ALA A 246 2.69 -16.90 15.70
C ALA A 246 2.81 -16.60 14.18
N VAL A 247 2.41 -15.41 13.76
CA VAL A 247 2.50 -14.97 12.36
C VAL A 247 3.96 -14.94 11.88
N LYS A 248 4.90 -14.45 12.71
CA LYS A 248 6.33 -14.50 12.37
C LYS A 248 6.86 -15.93 12.19
N GLY A 249 6.33 -16.91 12.93
CA GLY A 249 6.62 -18.33 12.73
C GLY A 249 6.16 -18.79 11.35
N GLY A 250 4.86 -18.64 11.05
CA GLY A 250 4.30 -19.04 9.76
C GLY A 250 4.91 -18.33 8.55
N VAL A 251 5.32 -17.06 8.70
CA VAL A 251 6.05 -16.32 7.65
C VAL A 251 7.44 -16.94 7.43
N ALA A 252 8.17 -17.31 8.48
CA ALA A 252 9.45 -17.98 8.35
C ALA A 252 9.33 -19.36 7.69
N GLU A 253 8.29 -20.13 8.03
CA GLU A 253 7.96 -21.40 7.40
C GLU A 253 7.67 -21.24 5.89
N LEU A 254 6.84 -20.26 5.50
CA LEU A 254 6.57 -19.96 4.09
C LEU A 254 7.85 -19.61 3.32
N HIS A 255 8.75 -18.83 3.93
CA HIS A 255 10.03 -18.49 3.30
C HIS A 255 10.98 -19.69 3.25
N LEU A 256 10.99 -20.56 4.25
CA LEU A 256 11.78 -21.80 4.24
C LEU A 256 11.31 -22.73 3.12
N GLU A 257 9.99 -22.90 2.96
CA GLU A 257 9.40 -23.73 1.91
C GLU A 257 9.86 -23.27 0.51
N ARG A 258 9.84 -21.96 0.27
CA ARG A 258 10.35 -21.35 -0.97
C ARG A 258 11.84 -21.61 -1.14
N HIS A 259 12.63 -21.40 -0.08
CA HIS A 259 14.07 -21.63 -0.09
C HIS A 259 14.41 -23.09 -0.44
N LEU A 260 13.74 -24.05 0.21
CA LEU A 260 13.95 -25.48 -0.05
C LEU A 260 13.60 -25.85 -1.50
N ARG A 261 12.47 -25.37 -2.03
CA ARG A 261 12.09 -25.63 -3.43
C ARG A 261 13.03 -25.03 -4.45
N GLU A 262 13.59 -23.85 -4.15
CA GLU A 262 14.53 -23.16 -5.03
C GLU A 262 15.91 -23.85 -5.05
N HIS A 263 16.40 -24.29 -3.89
CA HIS A 263 17.76 -24.82 -3.75
C HIS A 263 17.84 -26.35 -3.86
N LEU A 264 16.70 -27.05 -3.79
CA LEU A 264 16.57 -28.50 -3.97
C LEU A 264 15.40 -28.79 -4.93
N PRO A 265 15.51 -28.46 -6.23
CA PRO A 265 14.40 -28.60 -7.18
C PRO A 265 13.94 -30.04 -7.40
N GLU A 266 14.81 -31.02 -7.17
CA GLU A 266 14.52 -32.45 -7.19
C GLU A 266 13.80 -32.94 -5.92
N ALA A 267 13.80 -32.16 -4.84
CA ALA A 267 13.17 -32.53 -3.59
C ALA A 267 11.65 -32.33 -3.63
N ARG A 268 10.92 -33.27 -3.04
CA ARG A 268 9.50 -33.07 -2.72
C ARG A 268 9.38 -32.46 -1.33
N VAL A 269 9.05 -31.18 -1.26
CA VAL A 269 8.81 -30.43 -0.01
C VAL A 269 7.34 -30.46 0.36
N ILE A 270 7.00 -31.05 1.50
CA ILE A 270 5.64 -31.29 1.97
C ILE A 270 5.44 -30.55 3.31
N PRO A 271 4.61 -29.50 3.36
CA PRO A 271 4.21 -28.88 4.62
C PRO A 271 3.38 -29.84 5.47
N LEU A 272 3.61 -29.85 6.77
CA LEU A 272 2.88 -30.67 7.74
C LEU A 272 2.08 -29.75 8.67
N ASP A 273 0.75 -29.87 8.63
CA ASP A 273 -0.18 -28.99 9.35
C ASP A 273 -0.88 -29.71 10.51
N LYS A 274 -0.14 -30.55 11.24
CA LYS A 274 -0.69 -31.31 12.38
C LYS A 274 0.05 -30.96 13.65
N ASP A 275 -0.72 -30.76 14.72
CA ASP A 275 -0.19 -30.57 16.07
C ASP A 275 0.85 -31.66 16.41
N ALA A 276 1.99 -31.22 16.94
CA ALA A 276 3.13 -32.04 17.34
C ALA A 276 3.87 -32.78 16.20
N GLN A 277 3.64 -32.40 14.94
CA GLN A 277 4.53 -32.76 13.83
C GLN A 277 5.56 -31.64 13.59
N PRO A 278 6.71 -31.99 12.99
CA PRO A 278 7.62 -30.99 12.46
C PRO A 278 6.97 -30.23 11.30
N ASP A 279 7.50 -29.06 10.95
CA ASP A 279 6.85 -28.16 9.99
C ASP A 279 6.88 -28.71 8.54
N PHE A 280 7.92 -29.48 8.18
CA PHE A 280 8.05 -30.04 6.83
C PHE A 280 8.55 -31.50 6.83
N GLU A 281 8.10 -32.24 5.81
CA GLU A 281 8.75 -33.45 5.32
C GLU A 281 9.41 -33.13 3.96
N VAL A 282 10.71 -33.36 3.84
CA VAL A 282 11.48 -33.15 2.61
C VAL A 282 11.99 -34.50 2.12
N VAL A 283 11.57 -34.90 0.92
CA VAL A 283 11.97 -36.17 0.31
C VAL A 283 12.96 -35.92 -0.83
N VAL A 284 14.16 -36.48 -0.72
CA VAL A 284 15.25 -36.40 -1.72
C VAL A 284 15.74 -37.80 -2.01
N ASP A 285 15.75 -38.21 -3.28
CA ASP A 285 16.20 -39.54 -3.73
C ASP A 285 15.57 -40.73 -2.98
N GLY A 286 14.34 -40.54 -2.47
CA GLY A 286 13.60 -41.55 -1.72
C GLY A 286 13.89 -41.57 -0.22
N GLU A 287 14.86 -40.80 0.26
CA GLU A 287 15.07 -40.54 1.68
C GLU A 287 14.19 -39.38 2.16
N SER A 288 13.61 -39.51 3.34
CA SER A 288 12.72 -38.51 3.93
C SER A 288 13.38 -37.88 5.16
N LEU A 289 13.40 -36.55 5.20
CA LEU A 289 13.89 -35.75 6.32
C LEU A 289 12.77 -34.89 6.88
N ARG A 290 12.56 -34.98 8.19
CA ARG A 290 11.65 -34.10 8.93
C ARG A 290 12.39 -32.84 9.37
N VAL A 291 11.87 -31.68 8.97
CA VAL A 291 12.51 -30.38 9.18
C VAL A 291 11.63 -29.48 10.05
N GLU A 292 12.20 -28.99 11.15
CA GLU A 292 11.58 -27.99 12.04
C GLU A 292 12.12 -26.59 11.70
N CYS A 293 11.24 -25.62 11.47
CA CYS A 293 11.57 -24.22 11.27
C CYS A 293 11.50 -23.45 12.59
N LYS A 294 12.54 -22.66 12.87
CA LYS A 294 12.57 -21.76 14.04
C LYS A 294 13.23 -20.44 13.70
N ASN A 295 12.64 -19.36 14.18
CA ASN A 295 13.27 -18.05 14.16
C ASN A 295 14.37 -17.97 15.23
N VAL A 296 15.51 -17.35 14.89
CA VAL A 296 16.47 -16.93 15.92
C VAL A 296 15.87 -15.84 16.81
N LEU A 297 16.40 -15.71 18.03
CA LEU A 297 16.00 -14.67 18.97
C LEU A 297 16.36 -13.28 18.42
N SER A 298 15.37 -12.39 18.31
CA SER A 298 15.55 -11.08 17.68
C SER A 298 16.50 -10.13 18.44
N THR A 299 16.59 -10.25 19.77
CA THR A 299 17.33 -9.29 20.62
C THR A 299 18.44 -9.94 21.43
N ARG A 300 18.66 -11.25 21.28
CA ARG A 300 19.61 -11.98 22.12
C ARG A 300 20.53 -12.83 21.25
N THR A 301 21.83 -12.69 21.52
CA THR A 301 22.90 -13.45 20.90
C THR A 301 23.64 -14.25 21.96
N ASP A 302 24.47 -15.19 21.53
CA ASP A 302 25.39 -15.91 22.41
C ASP A 302 26.35 -14.90 23.06
N PRO A 303 26.40 -14.80 24.41
CA PRO A 303 27.24 -13.80 25.07
C PRO A 303 28.74 -13.98 24.85
N ALA A 304 29.19 -15.20 24.53
CA ALA A 304 30.60 -15.51 24.32
C ALA A 304 31.04 -15.26 22.88
N THR A 305 30.19 -15.56 21.90
CA THR A 305 30.55 -15.48 20.47
C THR A 305 29.87 -14.34 19.71
N GLY A 306 28.80 -13.77 20.25
CA GLY A 306 27.95 -12.79 19.57
C GLY A 306 27.05 -13.40 18.47
N ALA A 307 27.09 -14.72 18.29
CA ALA A 307 26.33 -15.40 17.23
C ALA A 307 24.81 -15.45 17.53
N PRO A 308 23.96 -15.59 16.50
CA PRO A 308 22.52 -15.75 16.70
C PRO A 308 22.18 -16.97 17.56
N LEU A 309 21.12 -16.87 18.36
CA LEU A 309 20.62 -17.98 19.17
C LEU A 309 19.25 -18.42 18.67
N VAL A 310 19.03 -19.73 18.52
CA VAL A 310 17.69 -20.30 18.29
C VAL A 310 17.18 -20.95 19.58
N GLU A 311 15.89 -20.77 19.87
CA GLU A 311 15.21 -21.38 21.02
C GLU A 311 14.33 -22.56 20.56
N LEU A 312 14.60 -23.75 21.10
CA LEU A 312 13.85 -24.98 20.88
C LEU A 312 12.97 -25.31 22.08
N TRP A 313 11.84 -24.63 22.18
CA TRP A 313 10.83 -24.90 23.20
C TRP A 313 9.44 -25.09 22.60
N LYS A 314 8.77 -26.15 23.04
CA LYS A 314 7.34 -26.35 22.77
C LYS A 314 6.55 -25.28 23.52
N THR A 315 5.50 -24.76 22.88
CA THR A 315 4.70 -23.66 23.43
C THR A 315 3.93 -24.03 24.70
N ARG A 316 3.62 -25.32 24.91
CA ARG A 316 2.83 -25.85 26.04
C ARG A 316 3.62 -26.84 26.92
N GLY A 317 3.24 -26.93 28.20
CA GLY A 317 3.80 -27.86 29.19
C GLY A 317 4.74 -27.22 30.22
N SER A 318 5.16 -28.00 31.20
CA SER A 318 6.31 -27.70 32.08
C SER A 318 7.55 -28.47 31.61
N VAL A 319 8.73 -28.11 32.08
CA VAL A 319 9.93 -28.96 31.89
C VAL A 319 9.69 -30.30 32.63
N PRO A 320 10.02 -31.47 32.04
CA PRO A 320 10.68 -31.65 30.74
C PRO A 320 9.76 -31.71 29.51
N GLY A 321 8.44 -31.71 29.68
CA GLY A 321 7.46 -31.81 28.57
C GLY A 321 7.54 -30.68 27.52
N ARG A 322 8.14 -29.54 27.86
CA ARG A 322 8.43 -28.44 26.91
C ARG A 322 9.61 -28.68 25.99
N LEU A 323 10.49 -29.62 26.32
CA LEU A 323 11.68 -29.91 25.54
C LEU A 323 11.31 -30.84 24.38
N TYR A 324 11.98 -30.65 23.24
CA TYR A 324 11.89 -31.59 22.13
C TYR A 324 12.67 -32.86 22.43
N ASP A 325 12.10 -33.99 22.04
CA ASP A 325 12.79 -35.27 22.01
C ASP A 325 13.88 -35.24 20.93
N THR A 326 14.95 -36.01 21.12
CA THR A 326 16.06 -36.10 20.16
C THR A 326 15.66 -36.72 18.81
N ASP A 327 14.46 -37.30 18.70
CA ASP A 327 13.89 -37.90 17.50
C ASP A 327 12.64 -37.17 16.98
N ALA A 328 12.31 -36.00 17.54
CA ALA A 328 11.11 -35.23 17.16
C ALA A 328 11.15 -34.79 15.68
N PHE A 329 12.35 -34.49 15.18
CA PHE A 329 12.66 -34.10 13.81
C PHE A 329 14.11 -34.46 13.50
N ASP A 330 14.48 -34.48 12.22
CA ASP A 330 15.81 -34.90 11.76
C ASP A 330 16.75 -33.70 11.58
N VAL A 331 16.19 -32.54 11.23
CA VAL A 331 16.92 -31.27 11.01
C VAL A 331 16.15 -30.09 11.60
N VAL A 332 16.88 -29.11 12.14
CA VAL A 332 16.36 -27.76 12.44
C VAL A 332 16.86 -26.78 11.39
N ALA A 333 15.95 -25.97 10.86
CA ALA A 333 16.21 -24.80 10.04
C ALA A 333 16.03 -23.52 10.87
N ALA A 334 17.13 -22.83 11.18
CA ALA A 334 17.15 -21.55 11.87
C ALA A 334 17.02 -20.40 10.86
N CYS A 335 15.91 -19.64 10.94
CA CYS A 335 15.70 -18.43 10.16
C CYS A 335 16.43 -17.24 10.80
N LEU A 336 17.32 -16.60 10.04
CA LEU A 336 18.18 -15.49 10.52
C LEU A 336 17.54 -14.11 10.39
N TYR A 337 16.41 -13.99 9.67
CA TYR A 337 15.73 -12.73 9.38
C TYR A 337 15.54 -11.81 10.61
N PRO A 338 15.17 -12.30 11.81
CA PRO A 338 15.01 -11.43 12.99
C PRO A 338 16.24 -10.62 13.40
N GLN A 339 17.45 -11.02 12.98
CA GLN A 339 18.69 -10.29 13.24
C GLN A 339 19.33 -9.69 11.98
N THR A 340 19.23 -10.37 10.84
CA THR A 340 19.92 -9.95 9.60
C THR A 340 19.03 -9.14 8.65
N HIS A 341 17.70 -9.18 8.84
CA HIS A 341 16.70 -8.68 7.89
C HIS A 341 16.77 -9.31 6.49
N ALA A 342 17.44 -10.46 6.36
CA ALA A 342 17.51 -11.28 5.16
C ALA A 342 16.86 -12.64 5.42
N TRP A 343 16.13 -13.16 4.42
CA TRP A 343 15.49 -14.49 4.49
C TRP A 343 16.51 -15.60 4.26
N GLU A 344 17.46 -15.70 5.18
CA GLU A 344 18.51 -16.70 5.20
C GLU A 344 18.22 -17.79 6.23
N PHE A 345 18.60 -19.02 5.90
CA PHE A 345 18.39 -20.19 6.74
C PHE A 345 19.70 -20.91 6.99
N ARG A 346 19.84 -21.44 8.20
CA ARG A 346 20.96 -22.29 8.62
C ARG A 346 20.42 -23.61 9.15
N PHE A 347 21.04 -24.72 8.78
CA PHE A 347 20.53 -26.05 9.04
C PHE A 347 21.46 -26.85 9.94
N LYS A 348 20.90 -27.63 10.86
CA LYS A 348 21.66 -28.55 11.71
C LYS A 348 20.90 -29.85 11.95
N ARG A 349 21.61 -30.98 11.84
CA ARG A 349 21.04 -32.29 12.17
C ARG A 349 20.78 -32.38 13.66
N THR A 350 19.62 -32.90 14.04
CA THR A 350 19.23 -33.09 15.44
C THR A 350 20.23 -33.94 16.21
N ALA A 351 20.82 -34.94 15.55
CA ALA A 351 21.84 -35.81 16.13
C ALA A 351 23.09 -35.07 16.62
N ASP A 352 23.40 -33.92 16.01
CA ASP A 352 24.58 -33.09 16.31
C ASP A 352 24.24 -31.95 17.30
N MET A 353 23.00 -31.89 17.79
CA MET A 353 22.56 -30.85 18.70
C MET A 353 22.85 -31.22 20.17
N PRO A 354 23.33 -30.27 20.98
CA PRO A 354 23.48 -30.46 22.42
C PRO A 354 22.20 -30.96 23.10
N ARG A 355 22.36 -31.91 24.02
CA ARG A 355 21.27 -32.48 24.82
C ARG A 355 21.10 -31.75 26.14
N TYR A 356 19.93 -31.84 26.73
CA TYR A 356 19.69 -31.30 28.06
C TYR A 356 20.41 -32.18 29.11
N PRO A 357 21.22 -31.63 30.04
CA PRO A 357 22.02 -32.44 30.98
C PRO A 357 21.19 -33.40 31.85
N ASP A 358 20.06 -32.90 32.37
CA ASP A 358 19.17 -33.68 33.24
C ASP A 358 18.20 -34.59 32.46
N TYR A 359 18.07 -34.39 31.15
CA TYR A 359 17.16 -35.14 30.27
C TYR A 359 17.87 -35.48 28.94
N PRO A 360 18.73 -36.52 28.92
CA PRO A 360 19.60 -36.83 27.77
C PRO A 360 18.87 -37.29 26.50
N ASP A 361 17.59 -37.63 26.62
CA ASP A 361 16.63 -37.92 25.55
C ASP A 361 16.00 -36.64 24.97
N LYS A 362 16.30 -35.47 25.55
CA LYS A 362 15.79 -34.17 25.13
C LYS A 362 16.90 -33.26 24.61
N LEU A 363 16.53 -32.41 23.67
CA LEU A 363 17.39 -31.33 23.18
C LEU A 363 17.54 -30.23 24.23
N HIS A 364 18.69 -29.58 24.24
CA HIS A 364 18.87 -28.33 24.97
C HIS A 364 17.90 -27.27 24.43
N ASN A 365 17.59 -26.24 25.21
CA ASN A 365 16.59 -25.25 24.81
C ASN A 365 17.17 -24.10 23.98
N PHE A 366 18.44 -23.75 24.18
CA PHE A 366 19.14 -22.74 23.38
C PHE A 366 20.28 -23.37 22.60
N HIS A 367 20.37 -22.99 21.33
CA HIS A 367 21.45 -23.40 20.45
C HIS A 367 22.04 -22.19 19.73
N THR A 368 23.37 -22.10 19.76
CA THR A 368 24.12 -21.09 19.04
C THR A 368 24.21 -21.47 17.57
N VAL A 369 23.81 -20.56 16.69
CA VAL A 369 23.90 -20.70 15.23
C VAL A 369 25.29 -20.24 14.81
N ASP A 370 26.24 -21.16 14.88
CA ASP A 370 27.65 -20.97 14.54
C ASP A 370 28.01 -21.62 13.19
N GLU A 371 29.31 -21.67 12.88
CA GLU A 371 29.85 -22.26 11.64
C GLU A 371 29.57 -23.77 11.47
N THR A 372 29.11 -24.46 12.53
CA THR A 372 28.69 -25.87 12.42
C THR A 372 27.31 -26.03 11.80
N TRP A 373 26.56 -24.94 11.61
CA TRP A 373 25.29 -24.94 10.90
C TRP A 373 25.49 -24.72 9.41
N GLN A 374 24.91 -25.60 8.60
CA GLN A 374 25.10 -25.61 7.16
C GLN A 374 24.19 -24.58 6.47
N PRO A 375 24.61 -23.99 5.34
CA PRO A 375 23.77 -23.07 4.56
C PRO A 375 22.69 -23.81 3.73
N THR A 376 22.79 -25.13 3.62
CA THR A 376 21.88 -26.01 2.87
C THR A 376 21.45 -27.19 3.73
N LEU A 377 20.40 -27.89 3.32
CA LEU A 377 19.87 -29.04 4.05
C LEU A 377 20.93 -30.17 4.13
N PRO A 378 21.28 -30.69 5.32
CA PRO A 378 22.35 -31.66 5.48
C PRO A 378 21.91 -33.09 5.15
N GLY A 379 22.49 -33.70 4.12
CA GLY A 379 22.14 -35.07 3.70
C GLY A 379 21.50 -35.18 2.33
N THR A 380 21.52 -34.09 1.56
CA THR A 380 21.40 -34.10 0.10
C THR A 380 22.78 -34.14 -0.54
#